data_AF-A0A1Q4DTQ1-F1
#
_entry.id   AF-A0A1Q4DTQ1-F1
#
_cell.length_a   1.000
_cell.length_b   1.000
_cell.length_c   1.000
_cell.angle_alpha   90.00
_cell.angle_beta   90.00
_cell.angle_gamma   90.00
#
_symmetry.space_group_name_H-M   'P 1'
#
loop_
_entity.id
_entity.type
_entity.pdbx_description
1 polymer ?
#
loop_
_entity_poly.entity_id
_entity_poly.type
_entity_poly.pdbx_seq_one_letter_code
_entity_poly.pdbx_strand_id
1 'polypeptide(L)'
;MYLFLARVATQMLVILTVTLLGLGFPYTPTQVGLTLFTVGVLTFSLTLWARPTPTRKDLLISLARFVIPVGLVTAGFATAVYTILYQLVSTGLASAGSQSAEGIALFERSTGLTYGVDADFLTASATLGAQSGLSVFVSVTAFALILLLEPPARLFTAWVPVTDDRRPVLLAAGLFVAFALVLAFPVTQAYFGLTAPDPPVIWVAAPAVVLWFGTLSLVLRFEVLERTLGLLRPDPEIVPA
;
A
#
# COMPACT_ATOMS: atom_id res chain seq x y z
N MET A 1 -9.35 0.00 14.10
CA MET A 1 -9.50 -1.41 13.69
C MET A 1 -9.64 -1.61 12.19
N TYR A 2 -10.53 -0.88 11.49
CA TYR A 2 -10.71 -0.96 10.03
C TYR A 2 -9.39 -0.96 9.24
N LEU A 3 -8.52 0.04 9.48
CA LEU A 3 -7.25 0.20 8.76
C LEU A 3 -6.25 -0.94 9.04
N PHE A 4 -6.20 -1.43 10.27
CA PHE A 4 -5.33 -2.54 10.64
C PHE A 4 -5.74 -3.83 9.94
N LEU A 5 -7.03 -4.18 9.98
CA LEU A 5 -7.51 -5.43 9.41
C LEU A 5 -7.44 -5.43 7.87
N ALA A 6 -7.76 -4.30 7.24
CA ALA A 6 -7.58 -4.11 5.80
C ALA A 6 -6.11 -4.30 5.38
N ARG A 7 -5.17 -3.80 6.19
CA ARG A 7 -3.75 -3.96 5.93
C ARG A 7 -3.28 -5.40 6.07
N VAL A 8 -3.64 -6.07 7.16
CA VAL A 8 -3.28 -7.49 7.38
C VAL A 8 -3.86 -8.36 6.24
N ALA A 9 -5.13 -8.12 5.86
CA ALA A 9 -5.76 -8.83 4.75
C ALA A 9 -5.01 -8.60 3.42
N THR A 10 -4.63 -7.34 3.14
CA THR A 10 -3.82 -7.00 1.95
C THR A 10 -2.49 -7.74 1.95
N GLN A 11 -1.77 -7.76 3.08
CA GLN A 11 -0.47 -8.43 3.17
C GLN A 11 -0.60 -9.94 2.96
N MET A 12 -1.59 -10.58 3.58
CA MET A 12 -1.86 -12.01 3.38
C MET A 12 -2.16 -12.32 1.91
N LEU A 13 -3.03 -11.54 1.27
CA LEU A 13 -3.37 -11.72 -0.14
C LEU A 13 -2.16 -11.54 -1.05
N VAL A 14 -1.36 -10.49 -0.84
CA VAL A 14 -0.15 -10.24 -1.63
C VAL A 14 0.85 -11.39 -1.49
N ILE A 15 1.09 -11.88 -0.27
CA ILE A 15 1.96 -13.03 -0.03
C ILE A 15 1.46 -14.24 -0.81
N LEU A 16 0.17 -14.58 -0.67
CA LEU A 16 -0.44 -15.70 -1.38
C LEU A 16 -0.34 -15.54 -2.91
N THR A 17 -0.70 -14.38 -3.46
CA THR A 17 -0.69 -14.19 -4.92
C THR A 17 0.73 -14.18 -5.50
N VAL A 18 1.68 -13.52 -4.86
CA VAL A 18 3.07 -13.44 -5.34
C VAL A 18 3.74 -14.82 -5.26
N THR A 19 3.50 -15.58 -4.19
CA THR A 19 4.02 -16.95 -4.06
C THR A 19 3.39 -17.90 -5.08
N LEU A 20 2.09 -17.77 -5.35
CA LEU A 20 1.43 -18.54 -6.41
C LEU A 20 1.99 -18.23 -7.81
N LEU A 21 2.44 -17.00 -8.04
CA LEU A 21 3.12 -16.60 -9.28
C LEU A 21 4.57 -17.12 -9.38
N GLY A 22 5.08 -17.79 -8.34
CA GLY A 22 6.45 -18.32 -8.31
C GLY A 22 7.52 -17.22 -8.23
N LEU A 23 7.14 -16.00 -7.84
CA LEU A 23 8.07 -14.88 -7.69
C LEU A 23 8.71 -14.89 -6.30
N GLY A 24 9.83 -14.16 -6.15
CA GLY A 24 10.50 -13.98 -4.86
C GLY A 24 9.56 -13.45 -3.77
N PHE A 25 9.90 -13.69 -2.50
CA PHE A 25 9.04 -13.30 -1.38
C PHE A 25 8.84 -11.76 -1.33
N PRO A 26 7.61 -11.25 -1.13
CA PRO A 26 7.32 -9.83 -1.38
C PRO A 26 7.76 -8.85 -0.27
N TYR A 27 8.14 -9.32 0.92
CA TYR A 27 8.47 -8.44 2.05
C TYR A 27 9.77 -8.84 2.74
N THR A 28 10.63 -7.88 3.06
CA THR A 28 11.82 -8.15 3.88
C THR A 28 11.58 -7.79 5.34
N PRO A 29 12.29 -8.42 6.32
CA PRO A 29 12.17 -8.07 7.73
C PRO A 29 12.49 -6.60 8.02
N THR A 30 13.37 -5.97 7.24
CA THR A 30 13.71 -4.55 7.37
C THR A 30 12.56 -3.64 6.93
N GLN A 31 11.83 -4.00 5.88
CA GLN A 31 10.64 -3.27 5.41
C GLN A 31 9.45 -3.40 6.37
N VAL A 32 9.40 -4.48 7.17
CA VAL A 32 8.42 -4.60 8.26
C VAL A 32 8.59 -3.46 9.27
N GLY A 33 9.78 -2.86 9.42
CA GLY A 33 9.97 -1.66 10.25
C GLY A 33 9.09 -0.47 9.85
N LEU A 34 8.75 -0.31 8.56
CA LEU A 34 7.85 0.75 8.07
C LEU A 34 6.40 0.59 8.58
N THR A 35 6.07 -0.59 9.12
CA THR A 35 4.79 -0.83 9.80
C THR A 35 4.61 0.06 11.02
N LEU A 36 5.69 0.48 11.67
CA LEU A 36 5.62 1.38 12.82
C LEU A 36 5.02 2.73 12.43
N PHE A 37 5.42 3.29 11.28
CA PHE A 37 4.89 4.57 10.80
C PHE A 37 3.45 4.42 10.31
N THR A 38 3.15 3.37 9.57
CA THR A 38 1.85 3.19 8.91
C THR A 38 0.76 2.68 9.86
N VAL A 39 1.12 1.89 10.89
CA VAL A 39 0.17 1.31 11.84
C VAL A 39 0.41 1.76 13.27
N GLY A 40 1.66 1.79 13.74
CA GLY A 40 1.97 2.13 15.13
C GLY A 40 1.58 3.56 15.47
N VAL A 41 2.19 4.52 14.78
CA VAL A 41 1.92 5.97 14.95
C VAL A 41 0.45 6.27 14.67
N LEU A 42 -0.11 5.64 13.64
CA LEU A 42 -1.50 5.83 13.27
C LEU A 42 -2.46 5.35 14.36
N THR A 43 -2.29 4.13 14.84
CA THR A 43 -3.16 3.54 15.87
C THR A 43 -3.05 4.33 17.15
N PHE A 44 -1.82 4.68 17.57
CA PHE A 44 -1.57 5.51 18.75
C PHE A 44 -2.28 6.87 18.67
N SER A 45 -2.10 7.58 17.55
CA SER A 45 -2.69 8.91 17.36
C SER A 45 -4.22 8.85 17.33
N LEU A 46 -4.79 7.86 16.61
CA LEU A 46 -6.23 7.65 16.56
C LEU A 46 -6.81 7.25 17.93
N THR A 47 -6.09 6.46 18.74
CA THR A 47 -6.52 6.15 20.11
C THR A 47 -6.45 7.37 21.02
N LEU A 48 -5.45 8.22 20.87
CA LEU A 48 -5.32 9.45 21.65
C LEU A 48 -6.45 10.44 21.35
N TRP A 49 -6.99 10.42 20.13
CA TRP A 49 -8.09 11.28 19.69
C TRP A 49 -9.45 10.59 19.66
N ALA A 50 -9.56 9.36 20.16
CA ALA A 50 -10.79 8.60 20.12
C ALA A 50 -11.89 9.29 20.95
N ARG A 51 -12.98 9.70 20.29
CA ARG A 51 -14.18 10.20 20.97
C ARG A 51 -15.13 9.04 21.26
N PRO A 52 -15.71 8.94 22.47
CA PRO A 52 -16.67 7.90 22.80
C PRO A 52 -17.89 8.05 21.88
N THR A 53 -18.08 7.05 21.03
CA THR A 53 -19.19 6.97 20.06
C THR A 53 -19.97 5.70 20.40
N PRO A 54 -21.32 5.72 20.38
CA PRO A 54 -22.11 4.54 20.69
C PRO A 54 -21.77 3.37 19.75
N THR A 55 -21.61 2.18 20.35
CA THR A 55 -21.25 0.95 19.64
C THR A 55 -22.32 0.62 18.59
N ARG A 56 -21.95 0.62 17.32
CA ARG A 56 -22.87 0.31 16.21
C ARG A 56 -23.23 -1.19 16.26
N LYS A 57 -24.53 -1.51 16.23
CA LYS A 57 -25.05 -2.89 16.32
C LYS A 57 -24.54 -3.82 15.21
N ASP A 58 -24.16 -3.25 14.06
CA ASP A 58 -23.65 -3.97 12.88
C ASP A 58 -22.13 -3.81 12.68
N LEU A 59 -21.33 -3.81 13.76
CA LEU A 59 -19.88 -3.55 13.69
C LEU A 59 -19.15 -4.50 12.73
N LEU A 60 -19.42 -5.80 12.81
CA LEU A 60 -18.75 -6.81 11.97
C LEU A 60 -19.09 -6.66 10.48
N ILE A 61 -20.36 -6.35 10.18
CA ILE A 61 -20.83 -6.13 8.81
C ILE A 61 -20.20 -4.85 8.26
N SER A 62 -20.21 -3.77 9.03
CA SER A 62 -19.54 -2.51 8.67
C SER A 62 -18.04 -2.72 8.45
N LEU A 63 -17.39 -3.54 9.28
CA LEU A 63 -15.97 -3.91 9.15
C LEU A 63 -15.70 -4.67 7.87
N ALA A 64 -16.47 -5.72 7.58
CA ALA A 64 -16.35 -6.50 6.35
C ALA A 64 -16.58 -5.64 5.10
N ARG A 65 -17.59 -4.75 5.12
CA ARG A 65 -17.92 -3.85 4.01
C ARG A 65 -16.80 -2.89 3.64
N PHE A 66 -15.92 -2.55 4.58
CA PHE A 66 -14.75 -1.73 4.30
C PHE A 66 -13.51 -2.58 4.02
N VAL A 67 -13.23 -3.58 4.88
CA VAL A 67 -11.98 -4.35 4.87
C VAL A 67 -11.85 -5.23 3.63
N ILE A 68 -12.95 -5.85 3.17
CA ILE A 68 -12.92 -6.75 2.00
C ILE A 68 -12.59 -5.97 0.72
N PRO A 69 -13.33 -4.92 0.33
CA PRO A 69 -13.02 -4.20 -0.91
C PRO A 69 -11.66 -3.49 -0.84
N VAL A 70 -11.33 -2.87 0.29
CA VAL A 70 -10.01 -2.24 0.47
C VAL A 70 -8.91 -3.28 0.34
N GLY A 71 -9.02 -4.42 1.02
CA GLY A 71 -8.03 -5.48 0.98
C GLY A 71 -7.84 -6.06 -0.42
N LEU A 72 -8.94 -6.36 -1.12
CA LEU A 72 -8.90 -6.99 -2.44
C LEU A 72 -8.34 -6.04 -3.51
N VAL A 73 -8.81 -4.79 -3.54
CA VAL A 73 -8.34 -3.78 -4.51
C VAL A 73 -6.87 -3.45 -4.24
N THR A 74 -6.51 -3.22 -2.97
CA THR A 74 -5.12 -2.89 -2.62
C THR A 74 -4.18 -4.06 -2.92
N ALA A 75 -4.59 -5.31 -2.62
CA ALA A 75 -3.78 -6.48 -2.94
C ALA A 75 -3.58 -6.66 -4.44
N GLY A 76 -4.63 -6.49 -5.25
CA GLY A 76 -4.54 -6.59 -6.71
C GLY A 76 -3.55 -5.58 -7.30
N PHE A 77 -3.65 -4.31 -6.89
CA PHE A 77 -2.71 -3.27 -7.34
C PHE A 77 -1.29 -3.50 -6.79
N ALA A 78 -1.15 -3.91 -5.53
CA ALA A 78 0.14 -4.21 -4.92
C ALA A 78 0.87 -5.34 -5.66
N THR A 79 0.17 -6.44 -5.96
CA THR A 79 0.71 -7.54 -6.76
C THR A 79 1.05 -7.08 -8.18
N ALA A 80 0.21 -6.27 -8.83
CA ALA A 80 0.50 -5.74 -10.16
C ALA A 80 1.78 -4.88 -10.16
N VAL A 81 1.93 -3.97 -9.20
CA VAL A 81 3.15 -3.15 -9.03
C VAL A 81 4.37 -4.02 -8.83
N TYR A 82 4.29 -5.02 -7.95
CA TYR A 82 5.38 -5.95 -7.69
C TYR A 82 5.81 -6.70 -8.96
N THR A 83 4.85 -7.31 -9.67
CA THR A 83 5.13 -8.09 -10.88
C THR A 83 5.66 -7.22 -12.02
N ILE A 84 5.10 -6.03 -12.24
CA ILE A 84 5.56 -5.10 -13.28
C ILE A 84 6.99 -4.64 -12.98
N LEU A 85 7.29 -4.25 -11.75
CA LEU A 85 8.65 -3.84 -11.37
C LEU A 85 9.64 -5.01 -11.48
N TYR A 86 9.24 -6.20 -11.06
CA TYR A 86 10.06 -7.40 -11.22
C TYR A 86 10.42 -7.66 -12.70
N GLN A 87 9.44 -7.53 -13.60
CA GLN A 87 9.64 -7.70 -15.04
C GLN A 87 10.48 -6.58 -15.66
N LEU A 88 10.25 -5.32 -15.25
CA LEU A 88 11.01 -4.18 -15.75
C LEU A 88 12.47 -4.25 -15.33
N VAL A 89 12.74 -4.60 -14.06
CA VAL A 89 14.11 -4.76 -13.57
C VAL A 89 14.77 -5.96 -14.22
N SER A 90 14.12 -7.12 -14.32
CA SER A 90 14.71 -8.30 -14.97
C SER A 90 15.01 -8.09 -16.46
N THR A 91 14.07 -7.51 -17.21
CA THR A 91 14.25 -7.20 -18.64
C THR A 91 15.26 -6.07 -18.84
N GLY A 92 15.23 -5.06 -17.98
CA GLY A 92 16.18 -3.96 -17.95
C GLY A 92 17.60 -4.46 -17.70
N LEU A 93 17.81 -5.34 -16.72
CA LEU A 93 19.13 -5.87 -16.39
C LEU A 93 19.62 -6.89 -17.43
N ALA A 94 18.72 -7.66 -18.04
CA ALA A 94 19.03 -8.55 -19.16
C ALA A 94 19.46 -7.79 -20.44
N SER A 95 18.90 -6.60 -20.68
CA SER A 95 19.27 -5.73 -21.80
C SER A 95 20.43 -4.78 -21.47
N ALA A 96 20.55 -4.33 -20.22
CA ALA A 96 21.57 -3.40 -19.72
C ALA A 96 22.90 -4.06 -19.35
N GLY A 97 23.00 -5.40 -19.45
CA GLY A 97 24.29 -6.12 -19.46
C GLY A 97 25.31 -5.60 -20.47
N SER A 98 24.93 -4.65 -21.33
CA SER A 98 25.81 -3.91 -22.23
C SER A 98 26.18 -2.47 -21.80
N GLN A 99 25.46 -1.77 -20.89
CA GLN A 99 25.58 -0.28 -20.79
C GLN A 99 25.40 0.43 -19.41
N SER A 100 25.19 -0.23 -18.25
CA SER A 100 25.10 0.51 -16.97
C SER A 100 25.91 -0.11 -15.81
N ALA A 101 27.18 0.28 -15.69
CA ALA A 101 28.09 -0.16 -14.63
C ALA A 101 27.68 0.31 -13.22
N GLU A 102 27.01 1.46 -13.12
CA GLU A 102 26.65 2.08 -11.83
C GLU A 102 25.51 1.34 -11.12
N GLY A 103 24.52 0.84 -11.88
CA GLY A 103 23.44 0.01 -11.34
C GLY A 103 23.96 -1.33 -10.82
N ILE A 104 24.81 -2.01 -11.60
CA ILE A 104 25.43 -3.28 -11.22
C ILE A 104 26.22 -3.11 -9.91
N ALA A 105 27.08 -2.09 -9.80
CA ALA A 105 27.89 -1.87 -8.60
C ALA A 105 27.08 -1.63 -7.31
N LEU A 106 25.92 -0.97 -7.42
CA LEU A 106 25.03 -0.72 -6.28
C LEU A 106 24.35 -2.03 -5.81
N PHE A 107 24.00 -2.92 -6.74
CA PHE A 107 23.45 -4.24 -6.46
C PHE A 107 24.50 -5.24 -5.94
N GLU A 108 25.71 -5.24 -6.49
CA GLU A 108 26.83 -6.05 -5.99
C GLU A 108 27.16 -5.68 -4.54
N ARG A 109 27.15 -4.38 -4.22
CA ARG A 109 27.37 -3.89 -2.84
C ARG A 109 26.24 -4.29 -1.88
N SER A 110 25.01 -4.43 -2.37
CA SER A 110 23.82 -4.69 -1.54
C SER A 110 23.54 -6.19 -1.36
N THR A 111 23.87 -7.01 -2.36
CA THR A 111 23.64 -8.47 -2.34
C THR A 111 24.89 -9.27 -2.03
N GLY A 112 26.08 -8.71 -2.25
CA GLY A 112 27.36 -9.44 -2.20
C GLY A 112 27.55 -10.41 -3.37
N LEU A 113 26.63 -10.40 -4.36
CA LEU A 113 26.69 -11.23 -5.56
C LEU A 113 27.38 -10.46 -6.68
N THR A 114 28.18 -11.13 -7.50
CA THR A 114 28.93 -10.53 -8.63
C THR A 114 28.20 -10.79 -9.95
N TYR A 115 27.99 -9.74 -10.74
CA TYR A 115 27.32 -9.84 -12.03
C TYR A 115 28.08 -10.75 -13.01
N GLY A 116 27.38 -11.71 -13.60
CA GLY A 116 27.97 -12.67 -14.56
C GLY A 116 28.74 -13.83 -13.93
N VAL A 117 28.91 -13.86 -12.61
CA VAL A 117 29.48 -14.99 -11.86
C VAL A 117 28.37 -15.77 -11.15
N ASP A 118 27.45 -15.05 -10.51
CA ASP A 118 26.34 -15.65 -9.77
C ASP A 118 25.08 -15.79 -10.63
N ALA A 119 24.59 -17.02 -10.77
CA ALA A 119 23.41 -17.34 -11.58
C ALA A 119 22.12 -16.64 -11.10
N ASP A 120 22.07 -16.27 -9.83
CA ASP A 120 20.87 -15.69 -9.19
C ASP A 120 20.88 -14.16 -9.12
N PHE A 121 21.92 -13.48 -9.63
CA PHE A 121 22.03 -12.02 -9.55
C PHE A 121 20.81 -11.28 -10.15
N LEU A 122 20.33 -11.74 -11.30
CA LEU A 122 19.17 -11.17 -12.00
C LEU A 122 17.90 -11.29 -11.13
N THR A 123 17.67 -12.48 -10.58
CA THR A 123 16.51 -12.80 -9.74
C THR A 123 16.53 -12.02 -8.43
N ALA A 124 17.70 -11.94 -7.78
CA ALA A 124 17.88 -11.22 -6.52
C ALA A 124 17.66 -9.71 -6.71
N SER A 125 18.25 -9.12 -7.75
CA SER A 125 18.13 -7.69 -8.05
C SER A 125 16.69 -7.31 -8.43
N ALA A 126 16.03 -8.14 -9.25
CA ALA A 126 14.63 -7.95 -9.61
C ALA A 126 13.71 -8.01 -8.38
N THR A 127 13.99 -8.94 -7.47
CA THR A 127 13.24 -9.07 -6.21
C THR A 127 13.40 -7.83 -5.33
N LEU A 128 14.63 -7.33 -5.13
CA LEU A 128 14.88 -6.14 -4.32
C LEU A 128 14.18 -4.89 -4.88
N GLY A 129 14.27 -4.66 -6.19
CA GLY A 129 13.59 -3.54 -6.84
C GLY A 129 12.06 -3.63 -6.71
N ALA A 130 11.50 -4.83 -6.90
CA ALA A 130 10.07 -5.07 -6.76
C ALA A 130 9.57 -4.88 -5.30
N GLN A 131 10.33 -5.37 -4.31
CA GLN A 131 10.02 -5.20 -2.88
C GLN A 131 10.04 -3.74 -2.45
N SER A 132 11.02 -2.97 -2.93
CA SER A 132 11.15 -1.54 -2.66
C SER A 132 9.93 -0.77 -3.17
N GLY A 133 9.57 -0.95 -4.45
CA GLY A 133 8.40 -0.27 -5.01
C GLY A 133 7.07 -0.72 -4.43
N LEU A 134 6.94 -2.00 -4.08
CA LEU A 134 5.79 -2.50 -3.32
C LEU A 134 5.67 -1.81 -1.96
N SER A 135 6.78 -1.67 -1.24
CA SER A 135 6.79 -1.01 0.08
C SER A 135 6.42 0.47 0.00
N VAL A 136 6.88 1.18 -1.05
CA VAL A 136 6.48 2.56 -1.34
C VAL A 136 4.98 2.64 -1.60
N PHE A 137 4.46 1.79 -2.50
CA PHE A 137 3.04 1.74 -2.82
C PHE A 137 2.17 1.46 -1.58
N VAL A 138 2.49 0.43 -0.80
CA VAL A 138 1.75 0.07 0.41
C VAL A 138 1.79 1.17 1.47
N SER A 139 2.91 1.88 1.61
CA SER A 139 3.04 2.98 2.58
C SER A 139 2.18 4.17 2.17
N VAL A 140 2.26 4.58 0.90
CA VAL A 140 1.50 5.73 0.37
C VAL A 140 0.00 5.44 0.40
N THR A 141 -0.42 4.25 -0.02
CA THR A 141 -1.84 3.86 0.04
C THR A 141 -2.35 3.78 1.48
N ALA A 142 -1.54 3.33 2.45
CA ALA A 142 -1.92 3.36 3.86
C ALA A 142 -2.18 4.79 4.36
N PHE A 143 -1.37 5.77 3.95
CA PHE A 143 -1.61 7.17 4.30
C PHE A 143 -2.86 7.73 3.59
N ALA A 144 -3.06 7.37 2.33
CA ALA A 144 -4.25 7.78 1.57
C ALA A 144 -5.54 7.18 2.17
N LEU A 145 -5.51 5.98 2.73
CA LEU A 145 -6.66 5.37 3.42
C LEU A 145 -7.09 6.17 4.66
N ILE A 146 -6.17 6.86 5.34
CA ILE A 146 -6.51 7.76 6.45
C ILE A 146 -7.41 8.89 5.94
N LEU A 147 -7.02 9.48 4.79
CA LEU A 147 -7.79 10.56 4.15
C LEU A 147 -9.14 10.07 3.62
N LEU A 148 -9.26 8.80 3.25
CA LEU A 148 -10.54 8.22 2.81
C LEU A 148 -11.48 7.91 3.98
N LEU A 149 -10.91 7.61 5.15
CA LEU A 149 -11.67 7.30 6.36
C LEU A 149 -12.22 8.58 7.03
N GLU A 150 -11.44 9.66 7.00
CA GLU A 150 -11.84 10.98 7.49
C GLU A 150 -11.64 12.02 6.37
N PRO A 151 -12.60 12.11 5.43
CA PRO A 151 -12.43 12.90 4.21
C PRO A 151 -12.46 14.41 4.49
N PRO A 152 -11.37 15.14 4.17
CA PRO A 152 -11.32 16.60 4.34
C PRO A 152 -11.98 17.36 3.20
N ALA A 153 -12.19 16.70 2.06
CA ALA A 153 -12.74 17.30 0.85
C ALA A 153 -13.70 16.34 0.15
N ARG A 154 -14.59 16.89 -0.67
CA ARG A 154 -15.63 16.14 -1.42
C ARG A 154 -15.07 15.05 -2.35
N LEU A 155 -13.80 15.14 -2.71
CA LEU A 155 -13.12 14.11 -3.51
C LEU A 155 -12.91 12.79 -2.74
N PHE A 156 -12.89 12.84 -1.41
CA PHE A 156 -12.62 11.68 -0.55
C PHE A 156 -13.89 11.09 0.10
N THR A 157 -15.09 11.62 -0.19
CA THR A 157 -16.36 11.22 0.45
C THR A 157 -16.91 9.88 -0.06
N ALA A 158 -16.04 8.97 -0.49
CA ALA A 158 -16.45 7.68 -1.06
C ALA A 158 -17.11 6.75 -0.02
N TRP A 159 -16.82 6.94 1.27
CA TRP A 159 -17.29 6.08 2.36
C TRP A 159 -18.03 6.82 3.49
N VAL A 160 -17.62 8.06 3.80
CA VAL A 160 -18.15 8.87 4.92
C VAL A 160 -18.39 10.30 4.43
N PRO A 161 -19.39 11.03 4.97
CA PRO A 161 -19.52 12.48 4.73
C PRO A 161 -18.27 13.26 5.17
N VAL A 162 -18.10 14.47 4.62
CA VAL A 162 -16.97 15.36 4.98
C VAL A 162 -16.97 15.65 6.48
N THR A 163 -15.82 15.45 7.12
CA THR A 163 -15.60 15.75 8.54
C THR A 163 -14.80 17.05 8.66
N ASP A 164 -15.15 17.89 9.64
CA ASP A 164 -14.44 19.15 9.91
C ASP A 164 -13.16 18.97 10.75
N ASP A 165 -12.85 17.74 11.19
CA ASP A 165 -11.65 17.42 11.96
C ASP A 165 -10.43 17.34 11.03
N ARG A 166 -9.46 18.24 11.25
CA ARG A 166 -8.22 18.32 10.44
C ARG A 166 -7.06 17.52 11.02
N ARG A 167 -7.19 16.97 12.23
CA ARG A 167 -6.11 16.21 12.89
C ARG A 167 -5.65 14.97 12.08
N PRO A 168 -6.55 14.16 11.49
CA PRO A 168 -6.14 13.02 10.68
C PRO A 168 -5.45 13.43 9.38
N VAL A 169 -5.83 14.58 8.81
CA VAL A 169 -5.20 15.14 7.62
C VAL A 169 -3.77 15.57 7.93
N LEU A 170 -3.58 16.28 9.04
CA LEU A 170 -2.26 16.68 9.52
C LEU A 170 -1.39 15.46 9.84
N LEU A 171 -1.97 14.41 10.42
CA LEU A 171 -1.28 13.15 10.67
C LEU A 171 -0.84 12.48 9.36
N ALA A 172 -1.74 12.35 8.38
CA ALA A 172 -1.44 11.76 7.08
C ALA A 172 -0.38 12.58 6.33
N ALA A 173 -0.46 13.90 6.36
CA ALA A 173 0.54 14.80 5.77
C ALA A 173 1.90 14.65 6.48
N GLY A 174 1.93 14.60 7.82
CA GLY A 174 3.14 14.38 8.59
C GLY A 174 3.79 13.03 8.32
N LEU A 175 2.99 11.97 8.19
CA LEU A 175 3.47 10.64 7.81
C LEU A 175 4.00 10.61 6.37
N PHE A 176 3.35 11.32 5.44
CA PHE A 176 3.83 11.45 4.07
C PHE A 176 5.17 12.18 4.00
N VAL A 177 5.32 13.28 4.73
CA VAL A 177 6.59 14.02 4.83
C VAL A 177 7.67 13.16 5.48
N ALA A 178 7.37 12.48 6.58
CA ALA A 178 8.32 11.58 7.24
C ALA A 178 8.78 10.46 6.29
N PHE A 179 7.86 9.88 5.52
CA PHE A 179 8.19 8.87 4.52
C PHE A 179 9.00 9.45 3.34
N ALA A 180 8.69 10.66 2.89
CA ALA A 180 9.48 11.34 1.87
C ALA A 180 10.91 11.63 2.36
N LEU A 181 11.10 11.97 3.64
CA LEU A 181 12.43 12.10 4.24
C LEU A 181 13.17 10.75 4.28
N VAL A 182 12.49 9.67 4.63
CA VAL A 182 13.07 8.30 4.56
C VAL A 182 13.58 8.00 3.15
N LEU A 183 12.83 8.40 2.12
CA LEU A 183 13.22 8.24 0.72
C LEU A 183 14.26 9.26 0.23
N ALA A 184 14.50 10.36 0.95
CA ALA A 184 15.48 11.37 0.55
C ALA A 184 16.91 11.06 1.03
N PHE A 185 17.06 10.31 2.13
CA PHE A 185 18.35 10.05 2.74
C PHE A 185 18.83 8.59 2.55
N PRO A 186 20.03 8.36 1.97
CA PRO A 186 20.51 7.02 1.65
C PRO A 186 20.75 6.16 2.90
N VAL A 187 21.10 6.78 4.03
CA VAL A 187 21.26 6.08 5.32
C VAL A 187 19.94 5.44 5.78
N THR A 188 18.84 6.16 5.60
CA THR A 188 17.51 5.72 6.03
C THR A 188 16.92 4.70 5.05
N GLN A 189 17.16 4.89 3.75
CA GLN A 189 16.83 3.88 2.73
C GLN A 189 17.49 2.53 3.03
N ALA A 190 18.80 2.54 3.29
CA ALA A 190 19.56 1.33 3.62
C ALA A 190 19.03 0.64 4.89
N TYR A 191 18.68 1.43 5.91
CA TYR A 191 18.09 0.90 7.15
C TYR A 191 16.77 0.15 6.91
N PHE A 192 15.89 0.69 6.08
CA PHE A 192 14.61 0.05 5.74
C PHE A 192 14.70 -0.96 4.59
N GLY A 193 15.88 -1.20 4.02
CA GLY A 193 16.04 -2.05 2.85
C GLY A 193 15.26 -1.54 1.64
N LEU A 194 15.21 -0.22 1.47
CA LEU A 194 14.64 0.45 0.30
C LEU A 194 15.77 0.78 -0.68
N THR A 195 15.50 0.65 -1.96
CA THR A 195 16.38 1.17 -3.00
C THR A 195 16.21 2.69 -3.08
N ALA A 196 17.18 3.37 -3.69
CA ALA A 196 17.00 4.76 -4.06
C ALA A 196 15.70 4.93 -4.88
N PRO A 197 15.07 6.13 -4.85
CA PRO A 197 13.95 6.45 -5.72
C PRO A 197 14.40 6.47 -7.18
N ASP A 198 14.62 5.29 -7.73
CA ASP A 198 14.96 5.11 -9.13
C ASP A 198 13.73 5.47 -9.96
N PRO A 199 13.91 6.12 -11.12
CA PRO A 199 12.79 6.51 -11.97
C PRO A 199 11.75 5.41 -12.19
N PRO A 200 12.11 4.14 -12.49
CA PRO A 200 11.13 3.07 -12.73
C PRO A 200 10.19 2.83 -11.55
N VAL A 201 10.70 2.94 -10.31
CA VAL A 201 9.91 2.73 -9.09
C VAL A 201 8.84 3.82 -8.98
N ILE A 202 9.21 5.08 -9.24
CA ILE A 202 8.27 6.21 -9.22
C ILE A 202 7.27 6.11 -10.37
N TRP A 203 7.74 5.84 -11.59
CA TRP A 203 6.90 5.77 -12.79
C TRP A 203 5.87 4.66 -12.75
N VAL A 204 6.12 3.57 -12.01
CA VAL A 204 5.13 2.50 -11.81
C VAL A 204 4.26 2.76 -10.59
N ALA A 205 4.84 3.13 -9.44
CA ALA A 205 4.11 3.28 -8.20
C ALA A 205 3.17 4.49 -8.22
N ALA A 206 3.58 5.63 -8.76
CA ALA A 206 2.76 6.85 -8.78
C ALA A 206 1.44 6.69 -9.56
N PRO A 207 1.41 6.25 -10.83
CA PRO A 207 0.15 6.01 -11.52
C PRO A 207 -0.65 4.87 -10.89
N ALA A 208 0.01 3.84 -10.34
CA ALA A 208 -0.69 2.78 -9.62
C ALA A 208 -1.46 3.30 -8.41
N VAL A 209 -0.89 4.24 -7.63
CA VAL A 209 -1.60 4.90 -6.52
C VAL A 209 -2.81 5.68 -7.02
N VAL A 210 -2.68 6.42 -8.12
CA VAL A 210 -3.80 7.21 -8.69
C VAL A 210 -4.92 6.29 -9.18
N LEU A 211 -4.59 5.25 -9.93
CA LEU A 211 -5.55 4.26 -10.43
C LEU A 211 -6.19 3.47 -9.30
N TRP A 212 -5.41 3.07 -8.31
CA TRP A 212 -5.90 2.42 -7.10
C TRP A 212 -6.90 3.31 -6.37
N PHE A 213 -6.58 4.59 -6.18
CA PHE A 213 -7.44 5.54 -5.48
C PHE A 213 -8.78 5.72 -6.20
N GLY A 214 -8.75 5.88 -7.53
CA GLY A 214 -9.95 5.96 -8.34
C GLY A 214 -10.79 4.69 -8.27
N THR A 215 -10.15 3.52 -8.43
CA THR A 215 -10.82 2.21 -8.38
C THR A 215 -11.47 1.98 -7.02
N LEU A 216 -10.73 2.21 -5.94
CA LEU A 216 -11.24 2.05 -4.59
C LEU A 216 -12.39 3.01 -4.31
N SER A 217 -12.27 4.28 -4.72
CA SER A 217 -13.33 5.27 -4.57
C SER A 217 -14.60 4.87 -5.30
N LEU A 218 -14.50 4.29 -6.51
CA LEU A 218 -15.64 3.79 -7.26
C LEU A 218 -16.26 2.55 -6.57
N VAL A 219 -15.44 1.59 -6.15
CA VAL A 219 -15.91 0.36 -5.48
C VAL A 219 -16.69 0.69 -4.20
N LEU A 220 -16.20 1.65 -3.42
CA LEU A 220 -16.87 2.10 -2.20
C LEU A 220 -18.14 2.92 -2.52
N ARG A 221 -18.07 3.84 -3.50
CA ARG A 221 -19.20 4.70 -3.87
C ARG A 221 -20.38 3.95 -4.51
N PHE A 222 -20.10 2.87 -5.22
CA PHE A 222 -21.14 2.04 -5.84
C PHE A 222 -21.59 0.86 -4.97
N GLU A 223 -21.10 0.78 -3.72
CA GLU A 223 -21.45 -0.28 -2.76
C GLU A 223 -21.36 -1.67 -3.40
N VAL A 224 -20.30 -1.90 -4.20
CA VAL A 224 -20.21 -3.07 -5.10
C VAL A 224 -20.37 -4.36 -4.32
N LEU A 225 -19.84 -4.42 -3.09
CA LEU A 225 -20.01 -5.57 -2.20
C LEU A 225 -21.46 -5.80 -1.79
N GLU A 226 -22.21 -4.74 -1.51
CA GLU A 226 -23.62 -4.84 -1.11
C GLU A 226 -24.47 -5.33 -2.29
N ARG A 227 -24.14 -4.83 -3.48
CA ARG A 227 -24.78 -5.24 -4.73
C ARG A 227 -24.47 -6.69 -5.10
N THR A 228 -23.24 -7.17 -4.90
CA THR A 228 -22.87 -8.56 -5.22
C THR A 228 -23.35 -9.57 -4.19
N LEU A 229 -23.40 -9.19 -2.91
CA LEU A 229 -23.90 -10.05 -1.84
C LEU A 229 -25.42 -9.96 -1.64
N GLY A 230 -26.12 -9.06 -2.36
CA GLY A 230 -27.57 -8.87 -2.25
C GLY A 230 -28.01 -8.34 -0.89
N LEU A 231 -27.14 -7.63 -0.15
CA LEU A 231 -27.36 -7.18 1.23
C LEU A 231 -28.04 -5.80 1.32
N LEU A 232 -28.72 -5.36 0.26
CA LEU A 232 -29.59 -4.18 0.30
C LEU A 232 -30.69 -4.42 1.34
N ARG A 233 -30.49 -3.90 2.57
CA ARG A 233 -31.60 -3.72 3.50
C ARG A 233 -32.46 -2.61 2.89
N PRO A 234 -33.74 -2.84 2.56
CA PRO A 234 -34.64 -1.74 2.27
C PRO A 234 -34.66 -0.82 3.49
N ASP A 235 -34.58 0.49 3.26
CA ASP A 235 -34.83 1.47 4.31
C ASP A 235 -36.11 1.07 5.05
N PRO A 236 -36.12 1.03 6.40
CA PRO A 236 -37.37 0.85 7.10
C PRO A 236 -38.27 2.02 6.68
N GLU A 237 -39.37 1.70 5.99
CA GLU A 237 -40.42 2.64 5.68
C GLU A 237 -40.68 3.47 6.94
N ILE A 238 -40.54 4.79 6.80
CA ILE A 238 -41.07 5.74 7.76
C ILE A 238 -42.57 5.47 7.75
N VAL A 239 -43.06 4.69 8.72
CA VAL A 239 -44.49 4.53 8.97
C VAL A 239 -44.97 5.89 9.47
N PRO A 240 -45.78 6.65 8.70
CA PRO A 240 -46.43 7.81 9.26
C PRO A 240 -47.45 7.31 10.29
N ALA A 241 -47.33 7.81 11.52
CA ALA A 241 -48.33 7.64 12.55
C ALA A 241 -49.63 8.39 12.20
#